data_AF-A0A2H1L327-F1
#
_entry.id   AF-A0A2H1L327-F1
#
_cell.length_a   1.000
_cell.length_b   1.000
_cell.length_c   1.000
_cell.angle_alpha   90.00
_cell.angle_beta   90.00
_cell.angle_gamma   90.00
#
_symmetry.space_group_name_H-M   'P 1'
#
loop_
_entity.id
_entity.type
_entity.pdbx_description
1 polymer ?
#
loop_
_entity_poly.entity_id
_entity_poly.type
_entity_poly.pdbx_seq_one_letter_code
_entity_poly.pdbx_strand_id
1 'polypeptide(L)'
;MRHVEPEVSLIAKPQIDWESVNAYLDDVGGRVWSDRVQPSESPDGEDLVEFSGRMCYRSWEPGLNPNVSRVRTDSSAYVGNVIRSQHGSVLEHANYTFILHNVSRVLTHELIRHRAGCAFSQESLRYVRLDELPFWFPEWAREDEELMERSLKVLDTLEEHQAWMASHFGLDEEGTKFAHKKHMTSFMRRFAPEGLGTGIVYTANLRSLRHVIEMRTAPGAEEEIRLVFGKIAEIMQDEAPAVFADYSVEDGAWVPGTRKA
;
A
#
# COMPACT_ATOMS: atom_id res chain seq x y z
N MET A 1 -27.70 5.01 -1.99
CA MET A 1 -27.30 3.96 -1.03
C MET A 1 -25.89 4.32 -0.61
N ARG A 2 -25.64 4.63 0.67
CA ARG A 2 -24.36 5.21 1.15
C ARG A 2 -23.28 4.19 1.50
N HIS A 3 -23.68 2.93 1.68
CA HIS A 3 -22.75 1.87 2.03
C HIS A 3 -21.77 1.62 0.89
N VAL A 4 -20.49 1.60 1.22
CA VAL A 4 -19.39 1.27 0.31
C VAL A 4 -18.50 0.20 0.93
N GLU A 5 -17.76 -0.53 0.10
CA GLU A 5 -16.77 -1.52 0.55
C GLU A 5 -15.35 -1.01 0.26
N PRO A 6 -14.41 -1.14 1.22
CA PRO A 6 -12.99 -0.83 0.99
C PRO A 6 -12.41 -1.65 -0.17
N GLU A 7 -11.82 -0.94 -1.13
CA GLU A 7 -11.22 -1.51 -2.33
C GLU A 7 -9.72 -1.23 -2.36
N VAL A 8 -8.96 -2.22 -2.85
CA VAL A 8 -7.51 -2.13 -3.02
C VAL A 8 -7.18 -2.52 -4.45
N SER A 9 -6.43 -1.69 -5.16
CA SER A 9 -5.96 -1.97 -6.53
C SER A 9 -4.48 -1.66 -6.65
N LEU A 10 -3.68 -2.62 -7.11
CA LEU A 10 -2.29 -2.39 -7.49
C LEU A 10 -2.24 -1.70 -8.86
N ILE A 11 -1.57 -0.53 -8.92
CA ILE A 11 -1.53 0.30 -10.13
C ILE A 11 -0.12 0.56 -10.65
N ALA A 12 0.92 0.28 -9.86
CA ALA A 12 2.29 0.28 -10.34
C ALA A 12 3.14 -0.71 -9.54
N LYS A 13 4.04 -1.39 -10.25
CA LYS A 13 5.04 -2.31 -9.70
C LYS A 13 6.39 -2.13 -10.40
N PRO A 14 7.50 -2.63 -9.84
CA PRO A 14 8.80 -2.50 -10.47
C PRO A 14 8.82 -3.14 -11.85
N GLN A 15 9.59 -2.54 -12.76
CA GLN A 15 9.92 -3.11 -14.05
C GLN A 15 11.43 -2.94 -14.27
N ILE A 16 12.12 -4.02 -14.58
CA ILE A 16 13.57 -4.00 -14.83
C ILE A 16 13.82 -3.65 -16.30
N ASP A 17 14.70 -2.67 -16.52
CA ASP A 17 15.36 -2.49 -17.81
C ASP A 17 16.53 -3.46 -17.93
N TRP A 18 16.24 -4.63 -18.51
CA TRP A 18 17.22 -5.70 -18.68
C TRP A 18 18.36 -5.33 -19.64
N GLU A 19 18.17 -4.40 -20.58
CA GLU A 19 19.26 -3.94 -21.45
C GLU A 19 20.33 -3.23 -20.63
N SER A 20 19.90 -2.27 -19.79
CA SER A 20 20.80 -1.53 -18.90
C SER A 20 21.46 -2.44 -17.86
N VAL A 21 20.71 -3.38 -17.28
CA VAL A 21 21.25 -4.36 -16.31
C VAL A 21 22.28 -5.27 -16.98
N ASN A 22 22.00 -5.79 -18.18
CA ASN A 22 22.92 -6.66 -18.91
C ASN A 22 24.19 -5.92 -19.34
N ALA A 23 24.08 -4.66 -19.79
CA ALA A 23 25.25 -3.85 -20.12
C ALA A 23 26.21 -3.70 -18.93
N TYR A 24 25.67 -3.48 -17.72
CA TYR A 24 26.48 -3.44 -16.50
C TYR A 24 27.08 -4.82 -16.18
N LEU A 25 26.29 -5.90 -16.27
CA LEU A 25 26.75 -7.25 -15.96
C LEU A 25 27.85 -7.74 -16.91
N ASP A 26 27.80 -7.35 -18.18
CA ASP A 26 28.86 -7.65 -19.16
C ASP A 26 30.20 -7.00 -18.75
N ASP A 27 30.17 -5.77 -18.24
CA ASP A 27 31.37 -5.05 -17.76
C ASP A 27 31.97 -5.73 -16.52
N VAL A 28 31.13 -6.17 -15.59
CA VAL A 28 31.60 -6.74 -14.31
C VAL A 28 31.75 -8.27 -14.31
N GLY A 29 31.46 -8.93 -15.43
CA GLY A 29 31.52 -10.39 -15.60
C GLY A 29 30.37 -11.16 -14.94
N GLY A 30 29.24 -10.51 -14.65
CA GLY A 30 28.10 -11.09 -13.93
C GLY A 30 26.98 -11.66 -14.80
N ARG A 31 27.17 -11.73 -16.13
CA ARG A 31 26.13 -12.07 -17.12
C ARG A 31 25.43 -13.41 -16.88
N VAL A 32 26.14 -14.37 -16.31
CA VAL A 32 25.61 -15.69 -15.91
C VAL A 32 24.41 -15.58 -14.95
N TRP A 33 24.31 -14.50 -14.16
CA TRP A 33 23.16 -14.26 -13.32
C TRP A 33 21.91 -13.91 -14.14
N SER A 34 21.98 -12.91 -15.02
CA SER A 34 20.80 -12.49 -15.80
C SER A 34 20.40 -13.52 -16.85
N ASP A 35 21.35 -14.24 -17.45
CA ASP A 35 21.06 -15.35 -18.36
C ASP A 35 20.24 -16.47 -17.70
N ARG A 36 20.32 -16.60 -16.37
CA ARG A 36 19.52 -17.54 -15.58
C ARG A 36 18.18 -16.95 -15.15
N VAL A 37 18.18 -15.69 -14.70
CA VAL A 37 17.03 -15.05 -14.04
C VAL A 37 16.02 -14.50 -15.05
N GLN A 38 16.49 -13.84 -16.12
CA GLN A 38 15.59 -13.24 -17.11
C GLN A 38 14.63 -14.26 -17.76
N PRO A 39 15.03 -15.50 -18.08
CA PRO A 39 14.12 -16.51 -18.64
C PRO A 39 13.20 -17.20 -17.62
N SER A 40 13.42 -17.03 -16.31
CA SER A 40 12.61 -17.72 -15.28
C SER A 40 11.27 -17.03 -14.98
N GLU A 41 10.97 -15.92 -15.67
CA GLU A 41 9.73 -15.13 -15.53
C GLU A 41 9.40 -14.81 -14.06
N SER A 42 10.44 -14.58 -13.25
CA SER A 42 10.31 -14.19 -11.85
C SER A 42 9.87 -12.72 -11.77
N PRO A 43 9.18 -12.30 -10.69
CA PRO A 43 8.73 -10.91 -10.61
C PRO A 43 9.92 -9.95 -10.55
N ASP A 44 9.91 -8.94 -11.41
CA ASP A 44 10.95 -7.90 -11.51
C ASP A 44 11.28 -7.24 -10.16
N GLY A 45 10.30 -7.14 -9.24
CA GLY A 45 10.54 -6.63 -7.88
C GLY A 45 11.50 -7.51 -7.07
N GLU A 46 11.41 -8.84 -7.20
CA GLU A 46 12.29 -9.79 -6.52
C GLU A 46 13.65 -9.89 -7.19
N ASP A 47 13.68 -9.86 -8.51
CA ASP A 47 14.91 -9.86 -9.29
C ASP A 47 15.74 -8.59 -9.02
N LEU A 48 15.07 -7.45 -8.84
CA LEU A 48 15.72 -6.19 -8.45
C LEU A 48 16.29 -6.27 -7.03
N VAL A 49 15.60 -6.94 -6.12
CA VAL A 49 16.11 -7.22 -4.76
C VAL A 49 17.34 -8.10 -4.81
N GLU A 50 17.30 -9.19 -5.59
CA GLU A 50 18.43 -10.09 -5.75
C GLU A 50 19.64 -9.39 -6.38
N PHE A 51 19.42 -8.67 -7.49
CA PHE A 51 20.46 -7.88 -8.15
C PHE A 51 21.14 -6.93 -7.17
N SER A 52 20.33 -6.17 -6.41
CA SER A 52 20.80 -5.20 -5.41
C SER A 52 21.59 -5.87 -4.29
N GLY A 53 21.15 -7.04 -3.81
CA GLY A 53 21.89 -7.81 -2.81
C GLY A 53 23.21 -8.36 -3.35
N ARG A 54 23.23 -8.85 -4.60
CA ARG A 54 24.45 -9.38 -5.22
C ARG A 54 25.47 -8.28 -5.49
N MET A 55 25.02 -7.08 -5.85
CA MET A 55 25.84 -5.88 -6.03
C MET A 55 26.75 -5.62 -4.82
N CYS A 56 26.22 -5.72 -3.59
CA CYS A 56 27.00 -5.47 -2.37
C CYS A 56 28.22 -6.37 -2.20
N TYR A 57 28.20 -7.57 -2.79
CA TYR A 57 29.26 -8.57 -2.64
C TYR A 57 29.89 -8.99 -3.97
N ARG A 58 29.48 -8.37 -5.10
CA ARG A 58 29.76 -8.84 -6.47
C ARG A 58 29.55 -10.35 -6.62
N SER A 59 28.43 -10.86 -6.11
CA SER A 59 28.18 -12.31 -5.97
C SER A 59 27.28 -12.88 -7.08
N TRP A 60 27.41 -12.40 -8.32
CA TRP A 60 26.68 -12.95 -9.48
C TRP A 60 27.25 -14.29 -9.95
N GLU A 61 28.57 -14.45 -9.90
CA GLU A 61 29.30 -15.67 -10.22
C GLU A 61 30.47 -15.85 -9.24
N PRO A 62 30.85 -17.10 -8.86
CA PRO A 62 32.05 -17.32 -8.06
C PRO A 62 33.31 -16.77 -8.73
N GLY A 63 34.23 -16.20 -7.95
CA GLY A 63 35.49 -15.67 -8.46
C GLY A 63 35.47 -14.19 -8.86
N LEU A 64 34.30 -13.56 -9.07
CA LEU A 64 34.21 -12.10 -9.29
C LEU A 64 34.60 -11.28 -8.05
N ASN A 65 34.41 -11.87 -6.87
CA ASN A 65 34.93 -11.39 -5.60
C ASN A 65 35.82 -12.51 -5.02
N PRO A 66 37.11 -12.27 -4.76
CA PRO A 66 38.02 -13.27 -4.18
C PRO A 66 37.52 -13.88 -2.86
N ASN A 67 36.67 -13.16 -2.11
CA ASN A 67 36.08 -13.63 -0.86
C ASN A 67 34.81 -14.49 -1.06
N VAL A 68 34.29 -14.60 -2.28
CA VAL A 68 33.06 -15.35 -2.61
C VAL A 68 33.43 -16.62 -3.37
N SER A 69 33.41 -17.74 -2.67
CA SER A 69 33.71 -19.08 -3.24
C SER A 69 32.48 -19.85 -3.68
N ARG A 70 31.27 -19.43 -3.27
CA ARG A 70 29.99 -20.06 -3.63
C ARG A 70 28.91 -18.99 -3.73
N VAL A 71 27.99 -19.19 -4.67
CA VAL A 71 26.79 -18.36 -4.84
C VAL A 71 25.55 -19.27 -4.82
N ARG A 72 24.43 -18.76 -4.31
CA ARG A 72 23.13 -19.42 -4.49
C ARG A 72 22.66 -19.14 -5.92
N THR A 73 22.08 -20.13 -6.59
CA THR A 73 21.55 -20.00 -7.96
C THR A 73 20.02 -19.99 -8.00
N ASP A 74 19.37 -20.55 -6.98
CA ASP A 74 17.92 -20.42 -6.78
C ASP A 74 17.61 -19.02 -6.23
N SER A 75 16.85 -18.24 -7.00
CA SER A 75 16.52 -16.85 -6.68
C SER A 75 15.61 -16.74 -5.45
N SER A 76 14.57 -17.58 -5.37
CA SER A 76 13.67 -17.61 -4.22
C SER A 76 14.42 -17.99 -2.93
N ALA A 77 15.35 -18.95 -3.02
CA ALA A 77 16.21 -19.31 -1.89
C ALA A 77 17.20 -18.17 -1.52
N TYR A 78 17.64 -17.36 -2.49
CA TYR A 78 18.43 -16.17 -2.25
C TYR A 78 17.62 -15.10 -1.48
N VAL A 79 16.43 -14.75 -1.96
CA VAL A 79 15.53 -13.79 -1.30
C VAL A 79 15.15 -14.25 0.11
N GLY A 80 14.78 -15.52 0.28
CA GLY A 80 14.51 -16.07 1.60
C GLY A 80 15.71 -15.99 2.54
N ASN A 81 16.94 -16.11 2.03
CA ASN A 81 18.16 -15.91 2.82
C ASN A 81 18.34 -14.43 3.21
N VAL A 82 18.06 -13.48 2.32
CA VAL A 82 18.09 -12.03 2.62
C VAL A 82 17.17 -11.72 3.79
N ILE A 83 15.94 -12.24 3.77
CA ILE A 83 14.94 -12.04 4.84
C ILE A 83 15.42 -12.65 6.16
N ARG A 84 15.84 -13.93 6.16
CA ARG A 84 16.35 -14.59 7.37
C ARG A 84 17.59 -13.93 7.97
N SER A 85 18.41 -13.30 7.13
CA SER A 85 19.62 -12.58 7.56
C SER A 85 19.33 -11.14 7.99
N GLN A 86 18.07 -10.68 7.89
CA GLN A 86 17.65 -9.32 8.20
C GLN A 86 18.40 -8.25 7.38
N HIS A 87 18.80 -8.58 6.15
CA HIS A 87 19.40 -7.62 5.22
C HIS A 87 18.31 -6.77 4.53
N GLY A 88 17.43 -6.16 5.32
CA GLY A 88 16.19 -5.55 4.83
C GLY A 88 16.36 -4.35 3.90
N SER A 89 17.54 -3.70 3.88
CA SER A 89 17.76 -2.52 3.04
C SER A 89 17.63 -2.82 1.54
N VAL A 90 17.97 -4.03 1.08
CA VAL A 90 17.83 -4.38 -0.35
C VAL A 90 16.37 -4.48 -0.79
N LEU A 91 15.44 -4.71 0.16
CA LEU A 91 14.00 -4.70 -0.10
C LEU A 91 13.47 -3.28 -0.39
N GLU A 92 14.24 -2.24 -0.09
CA GLU A 92 13.81 -0.85 -0.30
C GLU A 92 13.86 -0.41 -1.77
N HIS A 93 14.57 -1.16 -2.63
CA HIS A 93 14.70 -0.84 -4.05
C HIS A 93 13.42 -1.10 -4.87
N ALA A 94 12.60 -2.07 -4.44
CA ALA A 94 11.36 -2.44 -5.13
C ALA A 94 10.15 -1.73 -4.51
N ASN A 95 9.47 -0.90 -5.31
CA ASN A 95 8.35 -0.05 -4.88
C ASN A 95 7.06 -0.42 -5.61
N TYR A 96 5.95 -0.48 -4.87
CA TYR A 96 4.61 -0.82 -5.35
C TYR A 96 3.66 0.31 -4.99
N THR A 97 2.70 0.60 -5.88
CA THR A 97 1.72 1.66 -5.69
C THR A 97 0.31 1.12 -5.80
N PHE A 98 -0.51 1.45 -4.80
CA PHE A 98 -1.89 1.04 -4.66
C PHE A 98 -2.82 2.25 -4.71
N ILE A 99 -4.03 2.04 -5.22
CA ILE A 99 -5.18 2.88 -4.92
C ILE A 99 -5.96 2.17 -3.82
N LEU A 100 -6.21 2.88 -2.71
CA LEU A 100 -7.18 2.49 -1.71
C LEU A 100 -8.40 3.39 -1.90
N HIS A 101 -9.53 2.80 -2.24
CA HIS A 101 -10.79 3.51 -2.51
C HIS A 101 -11.86 3.04 -1.53
N ASN A 102 -12.85 3.90 -1.28
CA ASN A 102 -13.92 3.65 -0.30
C ASN A 102 -13.38 3.31 1.11
N VAL A 103 -12.20 3.85 1.45
CA VAL A 103 -11.60 3.72 2.79
C VAL A 103 -11.90 4.95 3.62
N SER A 104 -12.10 4.81 4.92
CA SER A 104 -12.49 5.92 5.78
C SER A 104 -11.36 6.92 6.05
N ARG A 105 -11.72 8.13 6.48
CA ARG A 105 -10.74 9.08 7.04
C ARG A 105 -10.07 8.52 8.31
N VAL A 106 -10.75 7.70 9.11
CA VAL A 106 -10.15 6.96 10.25
C VAL A 106 -8.97 6.12 9.77
N LEU A 107 -9.18 5.23 8.80
CA LEU A 107 -8.12 4.38 8.25
C LEU A 107 -6.97 5.21 7.70
N THR A 108 -7.27 6.23 6.88
CA THR A 108 -6.20 7.02 6.27
C THR A 108 -5.39 7.80 7.31
N HIS A 109 -6.01 8.21 8.42
CA HIS A 109 -5.31 8.88 9.52
C HIS A 109 -4.35 7.94 10.25
N GLU A 110 -4.67 6.65 10.33
CA GLU A 110 -3.77 5.61 10.83
C GLU A 110 -2.68 5.22 9.84
N LEU A 111 -3.02 5.14 8.55
CA LEU A 111 -2.12 4.76 7.46
C LEU A 111 -0.96 5.74 7.32
N ILE A 112 -1.23 7.05 7.29
CA ILE A 112 -0.21 8.08 7.04
C ILE A 112 0.83 8.21 8.18
N ARG A 113 0.65 7.47 9.28
CA ARG A 113 1.63 7.38 10.37
C ARG A 113 2.85 6.54 9.99
N HIS A 114 2.72 5.71 8.95
CA HIS A 114 3.81 4.93 8.36
C HIS A 114 4.61 5.79 7.39
N ARG A 115 5.76 6.29 7.86
CA ARG A 115 6.54 7.31 7.13
C ARG A 115 7.66 6.73 6.28
N ALA A 116 8.39 5.75 6.80
CA ALA A 116 9.58 5.24 6.16
C ALA A 116 9.19 4.44 4.91
N GLY A 117 9.80 4.76 3.77
CA GLY A 117 9.59 4.04 2.52
C GLY A 117 8.17 4.13 1.96
N CYS A 118 7.38 5.12 2.40
CA CYS A 118 5.99 5.32 1.97
C CYS A 118 5.78 6.70 1.34
N ALA A 119 4.88 6.79 0.38
CA ALA A 119 4.37 8.04 -0.18
C ALA A 119 2.85 8.01 -0.31
N PHE A 120 2.22 9.18 -0.18
CA PHE A 120 0.76 9.31 -0.11
C PHE A 120 0.27 10.46 -0.98
N SER A 121 -0.81 10.23 -1.73
CA SER A 121 -1.61 11.29 -2.35
C SER A 121 -3.07 11.03 -2.06
N GLN A 122 -3.70 11.91 -1.28
CA GLN A 122 -5.06 11.72 -0.79
C GLN A 122 -6.01 12.74 -1.39
N GLU A 123 -7.24 12.31 -1.63
CA GLU A 123 -8.34 13.21 -1.96
C GLU A 123 -8.45 14.35 -0.94
N SER A 124 -8.53 15.57 -1.45
CA SER A 124 -8.45 16.75 -0.61
C SER A 124 -9.83 17.33 -0.33
N LEU A 125 -10.28 17.17 0.90
CA LEU A 125 -11.51 17.83 1.39
C LEU A 125 -11.43 19.37 1.45
N ARG A 126 -10.31 19.97 1.04
CA ARG A 126 -10.24 21.42 0.79
C ARG A 126 -10.78 21.81 -0.59
N TYR A 127 -10.88 20.85 -1.50
CA TYR A 127 -11.19 21.05 -2.90
C TYR A 127 -12.39 20.21 -3.34
N VAL A 128 -12.43 18.94 -2.96
CA VAL A 128 -13.56 18.05 -3.24
C VAL A 128 -14.72 18.39 -2.30
N ARG A 129 -15.91 18.60 -2.88
CA ARG A 129 -17.15 18.82 -2.14
C ARG A 129 -17.75 17.48 -1.73
N LEU A 130 -18.44 17.50 -0.60
CA LEU A 130 -19.13 16.34 -0.04
C LEU A 130 -20.60 16.41 -0.42
N ASP A 131 -20.89 16.06 -1.67
CA ASP A 131 -22.27 15.98 -2.16
C ASP A 131 -22.93 14.67 -1.68
N GLU A 132 -22.12 13.63 -1.47
CA GLU A 132 -22.49 12.36 -0.85
C GLU A 132 -21.47 12.03 0.26
N LEU A 133 -21.91 11.32 1.29
CA LEU A 133 -21.07 10.80 2.38
C LEU A 133 -21.03 9.26 2.27
N PRO A 134 -20.18 8.70 1.37
CA PRO A 134 -19.94 7.26 1.36
C PRO A 134 -19.41 6.82 2.73
N PHE A 135 -19.86 5.67 3.20
CA PHE A 135 -19.53 5.18 4.53
C PHE A 135 -19.44 3.66 4.53
N TRP A 136 -18.36 3.12 5.11
CA TRP A 136 -18.24 1.67 5.31
C TRP A 136 -18.77 1.29 6.69
N PHE A 137 -19.62 0.27 6.73
CA PHE A 137 -20.11 -0.33 7.96
C PHE A 137 -19.63 -1.78 8.04
N PRO A 138 -18.98 -2.18 9.15
CA PRO A 138 -18.61 -3.57 9.36
C PRO A 138 -19.87 -4.45 9.45
N GLU A 139 -19.72 -5.74 9.17
CA GLU A 139 -20.84 -6.69 9.10
C GLU A 139 -21.68 -6.70 10.38
N TRP A 140 -21.03 -6.77 11.54
CA TRP A 140 -21.71 -6.77 12.84
C TRP A 140 -22.56 -5.50 13.07
N ALA A 141 -22.16 -4.36 12.52
CA ALA A 141 -22.94 -3.12 12.63
C ALA A 141 -24.15 -3.14 11.68
N ARG A 142 -23.98 -3.72 10.48
CA ARG A 142 -25.06 -3.86 9.50
C ARG A 142 -26.18 -4.80 9.95
N GLU A 143 -25.87 -5.75 10.82
CA GLU A 143 -26.85 -6.69 11.40
C GLU A 143 -27.71 -6.08 12.52
N ASP A 144 -27.33 -4.91 13.05
CA ASP A 144 -28.10 -4.17 14.06
C ASP A 144 -28.97 -3.09 13.39
N GLU A 145 -30.26 -3.41 13.17
CA GLU A 145 -31.21 -2.54 12.50
C GLU A 145 -31.40 -1.18 13.22
N GLU A 146 -31.46 -1.16 14.57
CA GLU A 146 -31.66 0.08 15.32
C GLU A 146 -30.42 0.97 15.23
N LEU A 147 -29.22 0.37 15.36
CA LEU A 147 -27.96 1.08 15.18
C LEU A 147 -27.86 1.69 13.78
N MET A 148 -28.18 0.91 12.75
CA MET A 148 -28.14 1.38 11.36
C MET A 148 -29.14 2.50 11.12
N GLU A 149 -30.39 2.38 11.59
CA GLU A 149 -31.39 3.44 11.44
C GLU A 149 -30.93 4.75 12.08
N ARG A 150 -30.40 4.70 13.31
CA ARG A 150 -29.88 5.89 14.01
C ARG A 150 -28.66 6.48 13.31
N SER A 151 -27.73 5.65 12.88
CA SER A 151 -26.49 6.08 12.23
C SER A 151 -26.76 6.74 10.88
N LEU A 152 -27.68 6.16 10.09
CA LEU A 152 -28.06 6.72 8.79
C LEU A 152 -28.73 8.10 8.92
N LYS A 153 -29.59 8.30 9.94
CA LYS A 153 -30.20 9.62 10.22
C LYS A 153 -29.17 10.71 10.54
N VAL A 154 -28.07 10.35 11.21
CA VAL A 154 -26.97 11.28 11.45
C VAL A 154 -26.29 11.66 10.14
N LEU A 155 -26.01 10.68 9.27
CA LEU A 155 -25.44 10.93 7.96
C LEU A 155 -26.37 11.77 7.06
N ASP A 156 -27.69 11.54 7.11
CA ASP A 156 -28.69 12.35 6.41
C ASP A 156 -28.57 13.82 6.81
N THR A 157 -28.54 14.07 8.12
CA THR A 157 -28.44 15.42 8.68
C THR A 157 -27.13 16.11 8.24
N LEU A 158 -26.03 15.37 8.17
CA LEU A 158 -24.74 15.91 7.74
C LEU A 158 -24.73 16.23 6.24
N GLU A 159 -25.27 15.36 5.39
CA GLU A 159 -25.41 15.61 3.94
C GLU A 159 -26.30 16.82 3.66
N GLU A 160 -27.48 16.89 4.30
CA GLU A 160 -28.39 18.03 4.20
C GLU A 160 -27.69 19.33 4.60
N HIS A 161 -26.86 19.29 5.65
CA HIS A 161 -26.08 20.44 6.08
C HIS A 161 -25.00 20.84 5.06
N GLN A 162 -24.32 19.88 4.44
CA GLN A 162 -23.35 20.15 3.36
C GLN A 162 -24.03 20.83 2.16
N ALA A 163 -25.17 20.30 1.71
CA ALA A 163 -25.95 20.84 0.59
C ALA A 163 -26.49 22.25 0.90
N TRP A 164 -27.00 22.47 2.11
CA TRP A 164 -27.43 23.78 2.57
C TRP A 164 -26.28 24.78 2.58
N MET A 165 -25.11 24.41 3.12
CA MET A 165 -23.92 25.29 3.11
C MET A 165 -23.49 25.65 1.69
N ALA A 166 -23.45 24.66 0.78
CA ALA A 166 -23.07 24.91 -0.62
C ALA A 166 -24.01 25.92 -1.29
N SER A 167 -25.32 25.79 -1.05
CA SER A 167 -26.34 26.73 -1.54
C SER A 167 -26.21 28.10 -0.88
N HIS A 168 -26.05 28.15 0.44
CA HIS A 168 -25.93 29.38 1.22
C HIS A 168 -24.70 30.21 0.81
N PHE A 169 -23.60 29.55 0.45
CA PHE A 169 -22.39 30.19 -0.03
C PHE A 169 -22.38 30.45 -1.54
N GLY A 170 -23.46 30.15 -2.28
CA GLY A 170 -23.53 30.37 -3.72
C GLY A 170 -22.46 29.63 -4.51
N LEU A 171 -22.07 28.42 -4.08
CA LEU A 171 -20.93 27.70 -4.67
C LEU A 171 -21.18 27.24 -6.10
N ASP A 172 -22.44 27.06 -6.49
CA ASP A 172 -22.88 26.67 -7.83
C ASP A 172 -23.32 27.87 -8.69
N GLU A 173 -23.28 29.09 -8.15
CA GLU A 173 -23.59 30.30 -8.93
C GLU A 173 -22.55 30.55 -10.02
N GLU A 174 -23.02 31.01 -11.18
CA GLU A 174 -22.17 31.35 -12.32
C GLU A 174 -21.23 32.50 -11.95
N GLY A 175 -19.94 32.36 -12.27
CA GLY A 175 -18.92 33.35 -11.95
C GLY A 175 -18.32 33.25 -10.54
N THR A 176 -18.79 32.34 -9.69
CA THR A 176 -18.18 32.11 -8.37
C THR A 176 -16.73 31.65 -8.50
N LYS A 177 -15.81 32.48 -7.99
CA LYS A 177 -14.37 32.26 -8.12
C LYS A 177 -13.91 31.01 -7.38
N PHE A 178 -13.02 30.24 -8.00
CA PHE A 178 -12.43 29.03 -7.40
C PHE A 178 -11.81 29.26 -6.01
N ALA A 179 -11.13 30.41 -5.81
CA ALA A 179 -10.55 30.75 -4.51
C ALA A 179 -11.60 30.85 -3.40
N HIS A 180 -12.80 31.37 -3.72
CA HIS A 180 -13.92 31.42 -2.79
C HIS A 180 -14.47 30.01 -2.53
N LYS A 181 -14.72 29.22 -3.58
CA LYS A 181 -15.17 27.82 -3.45
C LYS A 181 -14.26 27.02 -2.52
N LYS A 182 -12.95 27.06 -2.79
CA LYS A 182 -11.92 26.41 -1.95
C LYS A 182 -11.94 26.89 -0.49
N HIS A 183 -12.13 28.19 -0.25
CA HIS A 183 -12.17 28.73 1.12
C HIS A 183 -13.39 28.20 1.89
N MET A 184 -14.56 28.18 1.26
CA MET A 184 -15.81 27.68 1.85
C MET A 184 -15.79 26.17 2.02
N THR A 185 -15.41 25.39 1.00
CA THR A 185 -15.25 23.94 1.09
C THR A 185 -14.28 23.54 2.21
N SER A 186 -13.19 24.29 2.39
CA SER A 186 -12.26 24.07 3.50
C SER A 186 -12.86 24.32 4.89
N PHE A 187 -13.92 25.12 5.02
CA PHE A 187 -14.71 25.25 6.25
C PHE A 187 -15.73 24.13 6.38
N MET A 188 -16.49 23.85 5.31
CA MET A 188 -17.54 22.82 5.26
C MET A 188 -17.06 21.44 5.71
N ARG A 189 -15.82 21.05 5.35
CA ARG A 189 -15.21 19.77 5.76
C ARG A 189 -15.08 19.59 7.28
N ARG A 190 -15.18 20.66 8.09
CA ARG A 190 -15.17 20.55 9.56
C ARG A 190 -16.37 19.78 10.11
N PHE A 191 -17.40 19.61 9.29
CA PHE A 191 -18.60 18.85 9.58
C PHE A 191 -18.62 17.49 8.86
N ALA A 192 -17.52 17.10 8.21
CA ALA A 192 -17.39 15.77 7.64
C ALA A 192 -17.14 14.75 8.77
N PRO A 193 -17.80 13.58 8.76
CA PRO A 193 -17.51 12.53 9.73
C PRO A 193 -16.14 11.89 9.43
N GLU A 194 -15.43 11.41 10.46
CA GLU A 194 -14.17 10.67 10.27
C GLU A 194 -14.39 9.33 9.55
N GLY A 195 -15.59 8.74 9.62
CA GLY A 195 -15.93 7.54 8.87
C GLY A 195 -16.19 7.77 7.37
N LEU A 196 -16.08 9.02 6.89
CA LEU A 196 -16.26 9.36 5.47
C LEU A 196 -15.30 8.54 4.59
N GLY A 197 -15.87 7.78 3.66
CA GLY A 197 -15.16 7.09 2.59
C GLY A 197 -14.42 8.08 1.68
N THR A 198 -13.19 7.76 1.33
CA THR A 198 -12.31 8.59 0.51
C THR A 198 -11.37 7.73 -0.34
N GLY A 199 -10.56 8.39 -1.17
CA GLY A 199 -9.51 7.76 -1.97
C GLY A 199 -8.12 8.20 -1.53
N ILE A 200 -7.17 7.26 -1.51
CA ILE A 200 -5.75 7.55 -1.30
C ILE A 200 -4.88 6.68 -2.20
N VAL A 201 -3.93 7.30 -2.89
CA VAL A 201 -2.80 6.60 -3.52
C VAL A 201 -1.74 6.36 -2.45
N TYR A 202 -1.31 5.12 -2.32
CA TYR A 202 -0.31 4.66 -1.37
C TYR A 202 0.81 3.95 -2.11
N THR A 203 2.02 4.50 -2.08
CA THR A 203 3.23 3.83 -2.58
C THR A 203 4.06 3.36 -1.40
N ALA A 204 4.57 2.14 -1.44
CA ALA A 204 5.54 1.65 -0.47
C ALA A 204 6.55 0.69 -1.07
N ASN A 205 7.76 0.68 -0.51
CA ASN A 205 8.74 -0.37 -0.83
C ASN A 205 8.46 -1.68 -0.08
N LEU A 206 9.06 -2.78 -0.54
CA LEU A 206 8.82 -4.11 0.04
C LEU A 206 9.16 -4.20 1.54
N ARG A 207 10.20 -3.48 1.99
CA ARG A 207 10.56 -3.44 3.42
C ARG A 207 9.43 -2.83 4.25
N SER A 208 8.90 -1.70 3.78
CA SER A 208 7.80 -1.00 4.43
C SER A 208 6.50 -1.80 4.34
N LEU A 209 6.20 -2.41 3.20
CA LEU A 209 5.01 -3.27 3.04
C LEU A 209 5.01 -4.41 4.05
N ARG A 210 6.12 -5.15 4.18
CA ARG A 210 6.24 -6.22 5.19
C ARG A 210 5.96 -5.71 6.60
N HIS A 211 6.60 -4.60 6.99
CA HIS A 211 6.41 -4.00 8.31
C HIS A 211 4.95 -3.58 8.55
N VAL A 212 4.35 -2.90 7.58
CA VAL A 212 3.00 -2.37 7.75
C VAL A 212 1.95 -3.48 7.73
N ILE A 213 2.08 -4.48 6.85
CA ILE A 213 1.21 -5.66 6.83
C ILE A 213 1.24 -6.34 8.20
N GLU A 214 2.43 -6.63 8.75
CA GLU A 214 2.57 -7.23 10.07
C GLU A 214 1.88 -6.40 11.16
N MET A 215 2.12 -5.08 11.19
CA MET A 215 1.53 -4.21 12.23
C MET A 215 0.01 -4.02 12.07
N ARG A 216 -0.49 -3.96 10.83
CA ARG A 216 -1.87 -3.55 10.55
C ARG A 216 -2.82 -4.70 10.33
N THR A 217 -2.33 -5.93 10.22
CA THR A 217 -3.16 -7.15 10.26
C THR A 217 -3.22 -7.77 11.66
N ALA A 218 -2.34 -7.35 12.58
CA ALA A 218 -2.30 -7.83 13.96
C ALA A 218 -3.66 -7.74 14.67
N PRO A 219 -4.00 -8.67 15.59
CA PRO A 219 -5.34 -8.73 16.21
C PRO A 219 -5.80 -7.46 16.92
N GLY A 220 -4.88 -6.64 17.42
CA GLY A 220 -5.19 -5.38 18.11
C GLY A 220 -5.32 -4.15 17.20
N ALA A 221 -5.13 -4.30 15.89
CA ALA A 221 -5.33 -3.21 14.94
C ALA A 221 -6.83 -2.98 14.68
N GLU A 222 -7.17 -1.77 14.25
CA GLU A 222 -8.54 -1.37 13.90
C GLU A 222 -9.10 -2.23 12.75
N GLU A 223 -10.40 -2.49 12.76
CA GLU A 223 -11.05 -3.48 11.89
C GLU A 223 -10.89 -3.17 10.40
N GLU A 224 -11.12 -1.92 9.99
CA GLU A 224 -11.01 -1.51 8.58
C GLU A 224 -9.57 -1.62 8.07
N ILE A 225 -8.59 -1.14 8.86
CA ILE A 225 -7.19 -1.19 8.45
C ILE A 225 -6.67 -2.63 8.39
N ARG A 226 -7.19 -3.54 9.23
CA ARG A 226 -6.91 -4.99 9.14
C ARG A 226 -7.44 -5.57 7.84
N LEU A 227 -8.68 -5.27 7.47
CA LEU A 227 -9.28 -5.70 6.21
C LEU A 227 -8.46 -5.23 5.00
N VAL A 228 -8.13 -3.94 4.96
CA VAL A 228 -7.38 -3.33 3.85
C VAL A 228 -5.97 -3.90 3.73
N PHE A 229 -5.24 -4.05 4.83
CA PHE A 229 -3.90 -4.63 4.77
C PHE A 229 -3.88 -6.14 4.56
N GLY A 230 -4.96 -6.86 4.91
CA GLY A 230 -5.16 -8.24 4.48
C GLY A 230 -5.20 -8.34 2.94
N LYS A 231 -6.01 -7.50 2.28
CA LYS A 231 -6.08 -7.44 0.81
C LYS A 231 -4.74 -7.04 0.17
N ILE A 232 -4.03 -6.08 0.74
CA ILE A 232 -2.68 -5.71 0.25
C ILE A 232 -1.72 -6.89 0.39
N ALA A 233 -1.78 -7.63 1.50
CA ALA A 233 -0.90 -8.77 1.72
C ALA A 233 -1.17 -9.93 0.75
N GLU A 234 -2.43 -10.22 0.44
CA GLU A 234 -2.82 -11.18 -0.59
C GLU A 234 -2.24 -10.78 -1.96
N ILE A 235 -2.44 -9.52 -2.39
CA ILE A 235 -1.87 -9.00 -3.63
C ILE A 235 -0.35 -9.16 -3.65
N MET A 236 0.31 -8.85 -2.54
CA MET A 236 1.77 -8.92 -2.45
C MET A 236 2.32 -10.33 -2.35
N GLN A 237 1.53 -11.29 -1.87
CA GLN A 237 1.88 -12.71 -1.91
C GLN A 237 1.94 -13.24 -3.35
N ASP A 238 1.08 -12.73 -4.23
CA ASP A 238 1.11 -13.06 -5.66
C ASP A 238 2.22 -12.30 -6.42
N GLU A 239 2.42 -11.03 -6.09
CA GLU A 239 3.32 -10.12 -6.82
C GLU A 239 4.80 -10.18 -6.38
N ALA A 240 5.07 -10.72 -5.19
CA ALA A 240 6.41 -10.94 -4.66
C ALA A 240 6.42 -12.21 -3.75
N PRO A 241 6.18 -13.40 -4.33
CA PRO A 241 5.96 -14.63 -3.58
C PRO A 241 7.17 -15.06 -2.74
N ALA A 242 8.40 -14.95 -3.24
CA ALA A 242 9.60 -15.26 -2.46
C ALA A 242 9.82 -14.26 -1.31
N VAL A 243 9.42 -13.00 -1.50
CA VAL A 243 9.51 -11.97 -0.47
C VAL A 243 8.48 -12.20 0.63
N PHE A 244 7.29 -12.70 0.33
CA PHE A 244 6.22 -12.95 1.32
C PHE A 244 6.08 -14.42 1.76
N ALA A 245 6.92 -15.31 1.23
CA ALA A 245 6.87 -16.76 1.50
C ALA A 245 6.99 -17.17 2.97
N ASP A 246 7.56 -16.33 3.84
CA ASP A 246 7.71 -16.64 5.27
C ASP A 246 6.48 -16.26 6.11
N TYR A 247 5.46 -15.62 5.54
CA TYR A 247 4.26 -15.27 6.28
C TYR A 247 3.30 -16.46 6.44
N SER A 248 2.73 -16.61 7.64
CA SER A 248 1.51 -17.38 7.90
C SER A 248 0.33 -16.45 8.15
N VAL A 249 -0.90 -16.93 7.94
CA VAL A 249 -2.13 -16.20 8.27
C VAL A 249 -2.81 -16.89 9.45
N GLU A 250 -2.99 -16.15 10.54
CA GLU A 250 -3.62 -16.62 11.79
C GLU A 250 -4.70 -15.62 12.19
N ASP A 251 -5.98 -16.02 12.16
CA ASP A 251 -7.14 -15.16 12.46
C ASP A 251 -7.12 -13.81 11.70
N GLY A 252 -6.71 -13.85 10.43
CA GLY A 252 -6.57 -12.67 9.56
C GLY A 252 -5.30 -11.84 9.80
N ALA A 253 -4.47 -12.20 10.78
CA ALA A 253 -3.17 -11.59 11.00
C ALA A 253 -2.09 -12.26 10.14
N TRP A 254 -1.28 -11.45 9.45
CA TRP A 254 -0.15 -11.91 8.66
C TRP A 254 1.11 -11.89 9.53
N VAL A 255 1.57 -13.07 9.93
CA VAL A 255 2.65 -13.28 10.90
C VAL A 255 3.93 -13.74 10.19
N PRO A 256 5.06 -13.00 10.29
CA PRO A 256 6.31 -13.40 9.65
C PRO A 256 7.01 -14.51 10.44
N GLY A 257 7.43 -15.58 9.74
CA GLY A 257 8.11 -16.73 10.33
C GLY A 257 9.57 -16.46 10.75
N THR A 258 10.13 -15.29 10.46
CA THR A 258 11.55 -14.98 10.67
C THR A 258 11.87 -14.11 11.88
N ARG A 259 10.94 -13.95 12.83
CA ARG A 259 11.26 -13.32 14.13
C ARG A 259 12.26 -14.19 14.91
N LYS A 260 13.54 -13.84 14.87
CA LYS A 260 14.44 -14.16 15.99
C LYS A 260 14.04 -13.25 17.14
N ALA A 261 13.56 -13.88 18.22
CA ALA A 261 13.33 -13.23 19.52
C ALA A 261 14.61 -12.54 20.04
#